data_AF-A0A1H9CAK5-F1
#
_entry.id   AF-A0A1H9CAK5-F1
#
_cell.length_a   1.000
_cell.length_b   1.000
_cell.length_c   1.000
_cell.angle_alpha   90.00
_cell.angle_beta   90.00
_cell.angle_gamma   90.00
#
_symmetry.space_group_name_H-M   'P 1'
#
loop_
_entity.id
_entity.type
_entity.pdbx_description
1 polymer ?
#
loop_
_entity_poly.entity_id
_entity_poly.type
_entity_poly.pdbx_seq_one_letter_code
_entity_poly.pdbx_strand_id
1 'polypeptide(L)'
;MKTNLLLLLCFVLLGTLNLDAQEVKFGGMDKSPMDAAHYPRRAAFKNYLEADDPDRTQKIKVLYSRPMKKDRNIFGELIPFGEDYRLGANEATEVTFYQTVEIGTTIVPAGTYTIFGEPGKAFWTIKLSEERFIGGSQNRDVSKDIVSIKAAVIPVDNVRESFTVGFQKETEDRVWMLFEWDQTRVGFPINLAPPTFAGSDASPMDLVQFPDMSRLRNFVEEKDLAANEPQVRVVYSRPQMKGRKIFGEMLKYGEMWRVGANETTEVTFFKDVMVGGKELKAGRYGLFAEVNEGNWEFVLHKSVQSWGNANFDEKDVVVKVKAPTEKTPETLEALSMTFVDKGNGQLHLVVGWENTMARLPILVK
;
A
#
# COMPACT_ATOMS: atom_id res chain seq x y z
N MET A 1 -42.97 -92.24 -34.44
CA MET A 1 -43.97 -92.73 -33.47
C MET A 1 -43.75 -92.02 -32.14
N LYS A 2 -44.77 -91.31 -31.64
CA LYS A 2 -45.01 -90.87 -30.23
C LYS A 2 -44.03 -89.83 -29.63
N THR A 3 -44.42 -88.54 -29.62
CA THR A 3 -44.98 -87.76 -28.48
C THR A 3 -44.09 -87.63 -27.24
N ASN A 4 -43.67 -86.40 -26.92
CA ASN A 4 -43.43 -85.83 -25.57
C ASN A 4 -43.21 -84.30 -25.71
N LEU A 5 -44.02 -83.42 -25.09
CA LEU A 5 -43.90 -82.90 -23.71
C LEU A 5 -42.77 -81.84 -23.65
N LEU A 6 -42.91 -80.57 -23.20
CA LEU A 6 -43.31 -80.03 -21.88
C LEU A 6 -43.15 -78.47 -22.02
N LEU A 7 -44.14 -77.63 -21.74
CA LEU A 7 -44.50 -76.96 -20.46
C LEU A 7 -43.49 -75.91 -19.93
N LEU A 8 -44.04 -74.69 -19.81
CA LEU A 8 -43.66 -73.51 -19.03
C LEU A 8 -42.87 -73.82 -17.74
N LEU A 9 -41.77 -73.12 -17.46
CA LEU A 9 -41.36 -72.83 -16.08
C LEU A 9 -40.45 -71.58 -16.02
N CYS A 10 -41.03 -70.46 -15.59
CA CYS A 10 -40.28 -69.30 -15.11
C CYS A 10 -39.67 -69.67 -13.74
N PHE A 11 -38.36 -69.92 -13.69
CA PHE A 11 -37.63 -69.99 -12.41
C PHE A 11 -37.21 -68.57 -12.02
N VAL A 12 -37.95 -67.98 -11.08
CA VAL A 12 -37.50 -66.79 -10.34
C VAL A 12 -36.36 -67.24 -9.43
N LEU A 13 -35.13 -66.90 -9.79
CA LEU A 13 -33.96 -67.06 -8.94
C LEU A 13 -33.99 -65.97 -7.86
N LEU A 14 -34.68 -66.24 -6.74
CA LEU A 14 -34.55 -65.47 -5.50
C LEU A 14 -33.22 -65.84 -4.83
N GLY A 15 -32.13 -65.32 -5.39
CA GLY A 15 -30.84 -65.26 -4.69
C GLY A 15 -30.91 -64.17 -3.64
N THR A 16 -30.96 -64.56 -2.37
CA THR A 16 -30.87 -63.65 -1.22
C THR A 16 -29.52 -62.93 -1.25
N LEU A 17 -29.53 -61.66 -1.66
CA LEU A 17 -28.42 -60.74 -1.40
C LEU A 17 -28.40 -60.48 0.11
N ASN A 18 -27.52 -61.14 0.84
CA ASN A 18 -27.11 -60.68 2.16
C ASN A 18 -26.34 -59.37 1.94
N LEU A 19 -27.06 -58.25 2.00
CA LEU A 19 -26.48 -56.94 2.22
C LEU A 19 -26.06 -56.88 3.68
N ASP A 20 -24.79 -57.19 3.95
CA ASP A 20 -24.16 -56.80 5.21
C ASP A 20 -24.11 -55.26 5.23
N ALA A 21 -25.11 -54.65 5.86
CA ALA A 21 -25.07 -53.23 6.16
C ALA A 21 -23.90 -52.98 7.13
N GLN A 22 -22.83 -52.37 6.63
CA GLN A 22 -21.72 -51.96 7.48
C GLN A 22 -22.25 -50.94 8.50
N GLU A 23 -22.31 -51.34 9.76
CA GLU A 23 -22.76 -50.49 10.86
C GLU A 23 -21.89 -49.23 10.92
N VAL A 24 -22.49 -48.05 10.77
CA VAL A 24 -21.77 -46.77 10.80
C VAL A 24 -21.30 -46.52 12.23
N LYS A 25 -20.01 -46.77 12.48
CA LYS A 25 -19.37 -46.48 13.77
C LYS A 25 -18.80 -45.07 13.74
N PHE A 26 -19.42 -44.17 14.49
CA PHE A 26 -18.85 -42.86 14.76
C PHE A 26 -17.59 -42.99 15.62
N GLY A 27 -16.56 -42.22 15.29
CA GLY A 27 -15.40 -42.06 16.17
C GLY A 27 -15.79 -41.41 17.50
N GLY A 28 -15.02 -41.68 18.55
CA GLY A 28 -15.17 -40.97 19.82
C GLY A 28 -14.86 -39.46 19.67
N MET A 29 -15.24 -38.68 20.68
CA MET A 29 -14.99 -37.24 20.70
C MET A 29 -13.48 -36.92 20.67
N ASP A 30 -13.07 -35.97 19.82
CA ASP A 30 -11.70 -35.47 19.79
C ASP A 30 -11.35 -34.83 21.14
N LYS A 31 -10.18 -35.18 21.69
CA LYS A 31 -9.66 -34.63 22.94
C LYS A 31 -9.16 -33.20 22.79
N SER A 32 -8.92 -32.74 21.56
CA SER A 32 -8.48 -31.39 21.22
C SER A 32 -9.29 -30.86 20.04
N PRO A 33 -10.60 -30.62 20.22
CA PRO A 33 -11.45 -30.19 19.13
C PRO A 33 -10.95 -28.87 18.54
N MET A 34 -11.23 -28.69 17.25
CA MET A 34 -10.96 -27.45 16.53
C MET A 34 -11.93 -26.35 16.99
N ASP A 35 -11.43 -25.12 17.10
CA ASP A 35 -12.21 -23.92 17.38
C ASP A 35 -11.76 -22.77 16.47
N ALA A 36 -12.57 -21.71 16.43
CA ALA A 36 -12.27 -20.52 15.65
C ALA A 36 -12.37 -19.24 16.49
N ALA A 37 -11.36 -18.38 16.37
CA ALA A 37 -11.40 -17.02 16.88
C ALA A 37 -11.55 -16.02 15.72
N HIS A 38 -12.35 -14.99 15.93
CA HIS A 38 -12.66 -13.96 14.92
C HIS A 38 -12.35 -12.58 15.47
N TYR A 39 -11.78 -11.72 14.62
CA TYR A 39 -11.67 -10.29 14.87
C TYR A 39 -12.26 -9.48 13.72
N PRO A 40 -13.19 -8.54 14.00
CA PRO A 40 -13.93 -8.40 15.25
C PRO A 40 -14.75 -9.66 15.59
N ARG A 41 -15.05 -9.90 16.87
CA ARG A 41 -15.70 -11.15 17.32
C ARG A 41 -17.05 -11.38 16.64
N ARG A 42 -17.83 -10.31 16.43
CA ARG A 42 -19.18 -10.37 15.85
C ARG A 42 -19.17 -10.57 14.33
N ALA A 43 -18.03 -10.41 13.65
CA ALA A 43 -17.93 -10.59 12.20
C ALA A 43 -18.31 -12.02 11.74
N ALA A 44 -18.15 -13.02 12.61
CA ALA A 44 -18.63 -14.39 12.39
C ALA A 44 -20.16 -14.48 12.21
N PHE A 45 -20.90 -13.51 12.74
CA PHE A 45 -22.36 -13.44 12.77
C PHE A 45 -22.90 -12.35 11.83
N LYS A 46 -22.20 -12.08 10.72
CA LYS A 46 -22.50 -11.01 9.76
C LYS A 46 -23.98 -10.89 9.37
N ASN A 47 -24.71 -12.01 9.27
CA ASN A 47 -26.13 -12.02 8.91
C ASN A 47 -27.05 -11.34 9.95
N TYR A 48 -26.57 -11.13 11.18
CA TYR A 48 -27.29 -10.47 12.27
C TYR A 48 -26.80 -9.03 12.52
N LEU A 49 -25.99 -8.48 11.61
CA LEU A 49 -25.39 -7.16 11.74
C LEU A 49 -25.93 -6.21 10.67
N GLU A 50 -26.30 -5.01 11.11
CA GLU A 50 -26.70 -3.90 10.24
C GLU A 50 -25.59 -3.52 9.25
N ALA A 51 -25.97 -2.82 8.18
CA ALA A 51 -25.05 -2.56 7.07
C ALA A 51 -23.80 -1.75 7.46
N ASP A 52 -23.95 -0.87 8.45
CA ASP A 52 -22.98 0.08 8.98
C ASP A 52 -22.36 -0.35 10.32
N ASP A 53 -22.66 -1.56 10.83
CA ASP A 53 -22.06 -2.05 12.08
C ASP A 53 -20.51 -2.16 11.92
N PRO A 54 -19.72 -1.52 12.81
CA PRO A 54 -18.26 -1.49 12.70
C PRO A 54 -17.61 -2.87 12.84
N ASP A 55 -18.29 -3.84 13.45
CA ASP A 55 -17.81 -5.20 13.62
C ASP A 55 -18.23 -6.13 12.46
N ARG A 56 -18.90 -5.60 11.44
CA ARG A 56 -19.44 -6.41 10.32
C ARG A 56 -18.36 -6.97 9.40
N THR A 57 -17.25 -6.26 9.25
CA THR A 57 -16.16 -6.65 8.34
C THR A 57 -15.15 -7.52 9.07
N GLN A 58 -15.08 -8.80 8.69
CA GLN A 58 -14.08 -9.73 9.20
C GLN A 58 -12.67 -9.26 8.81
N LYS A 59 -11.80 -9.09 9.79
CA LYS A 59 -10.40 -8.67 9.58
C LYS A 59 -9.42 -9.82 9.78
N ILE A 60 -9.63 -10.65 10.81
CA ILE A 60 -8.75 -11.78 11.15
C ILE A 60 -9.58 -12.98 11.55
N LYS A 61 -9.23 -14.18 11.08
CA LYS A 61 -9.77 -15.46 11.59
C LYS A 61 -8.61 -16.35 12.01
N VAL A 62 -8.74 -17.05 13.12
CA VAL A 62 -7.80 -18.09 13.56
C VAL A 62 -8.55 -19.40 13.67
N LEU A 63 -7.99 -20.47 13.12
CA LEU A 63 -8.49 -21.84 13.25
C LEU A 63 -7.44 -22.65 14.03
N TYR A 64 -7.82 -23.20 15.17
CA TYR A 64 -6.86 -23.80 16.10
C TYR A 64 -7.47 -24.93 16.94
N SER A 65 -6.68 -25.95 17.25
CA SER A 65 -7.11 -27.03 18.15
C SER A 65 -6.96 -26.60 19.61
N ARG A 66 -7.89 -27.04 20.47
CA ARG A 66 -7.97 -26.64 21.89
C ARG A 66 -7.68 -27.78 22.86
N PRO A 67 -6.40 -28.18 23.06
CA PRO A 67 -6.06 -29.18 24.06
C PRO A 67 -6.42 -28.70 25.48
N MET A 68 -6.88 -29.65 26.29
CA MET A 68 -7.18 -29.46 27.71
C MET A 68 -5.94 -29.65 28.59
N LYS A 69 -5.78 -28.90 29.69
CA LYS A 69 -4.67 -29.02 30.63
C LYS A 69 -4.69 -30.38 31.34
N LYS A 70 -5.81 -30.75 31.98
CA LYS A 70 -5.99 -32.03 32.70
C LYS A 70 -4.92 -32.26 33.75
N ASP A 71 -4.73 -31.30 34.66
CA ASP A 71 -3.75 -31.34 35.75
C ASP A 71 -2.27 -31.45 35.33
N ARG A 72 -1.96 -31.37 34.03
CA ARG A 72 -0.58 -31.39 33.52
C ARG A 72 0.10 -30.04 33.69
N ASN A 73 1.42 -30.05 33.88
CA ASN A 73 2.26 -28.86 33.70
C ASN A 73 2.51 -28.67 32.20
N ILE A 74 2.14 -27.50 31.68
CA ILE A 74 2.14 -27.27 30.23
C ILE A 74 3.51 -26.85 29.74
N PHE A 75 3.98 -25.67 30.12
CA PHE A 75 5.22 -25.10 29.58
C PHE A 75 6.42 -25.48 30.45
N GLY A 76 7.47 -26.01 29.81
CA GLY A 76 8.66 -26.57 30.46
C GLY A 76 8.59 -28.08 30.70
N GLU A 77 7.41 -28.70 30.57
CA GLU A 77 7.22 -30.16 30.66
C GLU A 77 6.53 -30.72 29.41
N LEU A 78 5.22 -30.52 29.25
CA LEU A 78 4.50 -31.01 28.06
C LEU A 78 5.00 -30.34 26.77
N ILE A 79 5.25 -29.04 26.84
CA ILE A 79 5.85 -28.25 25.78
C ILE A 79 7.20 -27.74 26.32
N PRO A 80 8.32 -28.35 25.93
CA PRO A 80 9.64 -27.92 26.34
C PRO A 80 9.92 -26.47 25.97
N PHE A 81 10.69 -25.78 26.80
CA PHE A 81 11.14 -24.43 26.47
C PHE A 81 12.20 -24.47 25.35
N GLY A 82 12.17 -23.50 24.44
CA GLY A 82 13.08 -23.39 23.31
C GLY A 82 12.72 -24.29 22.12
N GLU A 83 11.62 -25.05 22.20
CA GLU A 83 11.15 -25.90 21.10
C GLU A 83 9.97 -25.28 20.36
N ASP A 84 9.92 -25.56 19.06
CA ASP A 84 8.88 -25.05 18.17
C ASP A 84 7.54 -25.73 18.48
N TYR A 85 6.55 -24.91 18.81
CA TYR A 85 5.22 -25.32 19.22
C TYR A 85 4.19 -24.75 18.26
N ARG A 86 3.33 -25.63 17.74
CA ARG A 86 2.27 -25.33 16.77
C ARG A 86 1.08 -24.51 17.31
N LEU A 87 1.17 -23.99 18.54
CA LEU A 87 0.13 -23.18 19.18
C LEU A 87 -1.25 -23.85 19.17
N GLY A 88 -1.29 -25.13 19.55
CA GLY A 88 -2.51 -25.94 19.64
C GLY A 88 -2.18 -27.42 19.84
N ALA A 89 -2.99 -28.29 19.23
CA ALA A 89 -2.76 -29.72 19.12
C ALA A 89 -3.07 -30.18 17.69
N ASN A 90 -2.73 -31.42 17.34
CA ASN A 90 -2.96 -31.98 16.00
C ASN A 90 -2.32 -31.11 14.90
N GLU A 91 -3.14 -30.42 14.11
CA GLU A 91 -2.74 -29.51 13.03
C GLU A 91 -2.12 -28.20 13.54
N ALA A 92 -1.28 -27.56 12.72
CA ALA A 92 -0.75 -26.24 13.04
C ALA A 92 -1.86 -25.18 13.00
N THR A 93 -1.82 -24.25 13.95
CA THR A 93 -2.80 -23.17 14.01
C THR A 93 -2.71 -22.29 12.77
N GLU A 94 -3.85 -22.11 12.09
CA GLU A 94 -3.95 -21.25 10.91
C GLU A 94 -4.50 -19.88 11.29
N VAL A 95 -3.92 -18.82 10.73
CA VAL A 95 -4.45 -17.47 10.78
C VAL A 95 -4.69 -16.96 9.36
N THR A 96 -5.89 -16.43 9.14
CA THR A 96 -6.29 -15.73 7.91
C THR A 96 -6.42 -14.24 8.18
N PHE A 97 -5.66 -13.44 7.44
CA PHE A 97 -5.80 -11.99 7.35
C PHE A 97 -6.62 -11.64 6.11
N TYR A 98 -7.72 -10.90 6.29
CA TYR A 98 -8.60 -10.47 5.20
C TYR A 98 -8.19 -9.13 4.58
N GLN A 99 -7.12 -8.52 5.11
CA GLN A 99 -6.49 -7.31 4.62
C GLN A 99 -4.99 -7.41 4.90
N THR A 100 -4.20 -6.57 4.24
CA THR A 100 -2.78 -6.42 4.58
C THR A 100 -2.65 -5.92 6.02
N VAL A 101 -1.73 -6.51 6.78
CA VAL A 101 -1.41 -6.14 8.15
C VAL A 101 0.08 -5.88 8.30
N GLU A 102 0.47 -5.24 9.39
CA GLU A 102 1.86 -5.08 9.79
C GLU A 102 2.06 -5.76 11.16
N ILE A 103 3.13 -6.54 11.26
CA ILE A 103 3.51 -7.27 12.47
C ILE A 103 4.99 -7.02 12.72
N GLY A 104 5.32 -6.36 13.83
CA GLY A 104 6.66 -5.83 14.05
C GLY A 104 6.97 -4.75 13.02
N THR A 105 7.86 -5.06 12.08
CA THR A 105 8.21 -4.20 10.92
C THR A 105 7.87 -4.86 9.58
N THR A 106 7.22 -6.03 9.60
CA THR A 106 6.91 -6.80 8.40
C THR A 106 5.50 -6.50 7.94
N ILE A 107 5.36 -6.10 6.67
CA ILE A 107 4.07 -6.01 6.00
C ILE A 107 3.69 -7.41 5.51
N VAL A 108 2.58 -7.93 6.02
CA VAL A 108 2.04 -9.24 5.69
C VAL A 108 0.80 -9.04 4.80
N PRO A 109 0.82 -9.48 3.53
CA PRO A 109 -0.35 -9.42 2.66
C PRO A 109 -1.58 -10.14 3.23
N ALA A 110 -2.75 -9.79 2.73
CA ALA A 110 -3.95 -10.59 2.97
C ALA A 110 -3.71 -12.03 2.48
N GLY A 111 -4.04 -13.01 3.32
CA GLY A 111 -3.67 -14.40 3.07
C GLY A 111 -3.95 -15.30 4.27
N THR A 112 -3.67 -16.59 4.10
CA THR A 112 -3.71 -17.56 5.20
C THR A 112 -2.32 -18.12 5.43
N TYR A 113 -1.95 -18.20 6.71
CA TYR A 113 -0.62 -18.52 7.20
C TYR A 113 -0.75 -19.50 8.37
N THR A 114 0.34 -20.15 8.75
CA THR A 114 0.41 -20.89 10.02
C THR A 114 1.18 -20.07 11.06
N ILE A 115 0.85 -20.28 12.34
CA ILE A 115 1.49 -19.59 13.47
C ILE A 115 2.12 -20.59 14.42
N PHE A 116 3.38 -20.32 14.77
CA PHE A 116 4.19 -21.12 15.68
C PHE A 116 4.68 -20.26 16.83
N GLY A 117 4.95 -20.87 17.97
CA GLY A 117 5.56 -20.24 19.14
C GLY A 117 6.73 -21.07 19.61
N GLU A 118 7.76 -20.42 20.11
CA GLU A 118 8.86 -21.07 20.82
C GLU A 118 8.81 -20.60 22.28
N PRO A 119 8.25 -21.41 23.19
CA PRO A 119 8.05 -20.98 24.56
C PRO A 119 9.36 -20.76 25.29
N GLY A 120 9.46 -19.68 26.04
CA GLY A 120 10.50 -19.43 27.01
C GLY A 120 9.90 -18.97 28.34
N LYS A 121 10.73 -18.91 29.40
CA LYS A 121 10.27 -18.54 30.75
C LYS A 121 9.73 -17.12 30.84
N ALA A 122 10.41 -16.17 30.20
CA ALA A 122 10.05 -14.75 30.24
C ALA A 122 9.48 -14.24 28.90
N PHE A 123 9.87 -14.89 27.80
CA PHE A 123 9.48 -14.48 26.45
C PHE A 123 9.25 -15.70 25.58
N TRP A 124 8.32 -15.59 24.65
CA TRP A 124 8.16 -16.50 23.53
C TRP A 124 8.69 -15.84 22.26
N THR A 125 9.15 -16.65 21.32
CA THR A 125 9.31 -16.22 19.92
C THR A 125 8.08 -16.66 19.15
N ILE A 126 7.26 -15.74 18.67
CA ILE A 126 6.08 -16.06 17.84
C ILE A 126 6.45 -15.86 16.37
N LYS A 127 6.16 -16.88 15.55
CA LYS A 127 6.55 -16.97 14.15
C LYS A 127 5.31 -17.13 13.27
N LEU A 128 5.30 -16.45 12.12
CA LEU A 128 4.27 -16.59 11.09
C LEU A 128 4.92 -17.21 9.85
N SER A 129 4.31 -18.26 9.30
CA SER A 129 4.86 -19.03 8.20
C SER A 129 3.91 -19.12 6.99
N GLU A 130 4.48 -19.09 5.80
CA GLU A 130 3.75 -19.39 4.55
C GLU A 130 3.52 -20.89 4.35
N GLU A 131 4.20 -21.75 5.11
CA GLU A 131 3.95 -23.18 5.06
C GLU A 131 2.56 -23.51 5.62
N ARG A 132 1.81 -24.34 4.90
CA ARG A 132 0.44 -24.73 5.25
C ARG A 132 0.25 -26.24 5.12
N PHE A 133 -0.86 -26.73 5.67
CA PHE A 133 -1.24 -28.14 5.62
C PHE A 133 -0.25 -29.06 6.34
N ILE A 134 0.21 -28.62 7.52
CA ILE A 134 1.16 -29.36 8.34
C ILE A 134 0.57 -29.65 9.73
N GLY A 135 0.89 -30.84 10.25
CA GLY A 135 0.59 -31.25 11.61
C GLY A 135 1.87 -31.30 12.44
N GLY A 136 1.79 -30.93 13.72
CA GLY A 136 3.01 -30.86 14.53
C GLY A 136 3.91 -29.67 14.15
N SER A 137 5.15 -29.73 14.61
CA SER A 137 6.26 -28.85 14.22
C SER A 137 7.43 -29.62 13.59
N GLN A 138 7.28 -30.95 13.47
CA GLN A 138 8.33 -31.82 12.93
C GLN A 138 8.46 -31.62 11.42
N ASN A 139 9.70 -31.51 10.93
CA ASN A 139 10.05 -31.31 9.51
C ASN A 139 9.49 -30.03 8.87
N ARG A 140 9.15 -29.02 9.69
CA ARG A 140 8.70 -27.72 9.21
C ARG A 140 9.80 -27.00 8.41
N ASP A 141 9.42 -26.38 7.30
CA ASP A 141 10.28 -25.53 6.49
C ASP A 141 10.39 -24.13 7.10
N VAL A 142 11.38 -23.95 7.99
CA VAL A 142 11.65 -22.67 8.66
C VAL A 142 12.02 -21.55 7.69
N SER A 143 12.40 -21.85 6.45
CA SER A 143 12.72 -20.82 5.45
C SER A 143 11.48 -20.05 4.98
N LYS A 144 10.28 -20.59 5.24
CA LYS A 144 8.98 -19.96 4.96
C LYS A 144 8.47 -19.07 6.08
N ASP A 145 9.25 -18.88 7.15
CA ASP A 145 8.91 -17.94 8.21
C ASP A 145 9.11 -16.49 7.73
N ILE A 146 8.01 -15.75 7.66
CA ILE A 146 7.98 -14.37 7.20
C ILE A 146 7.94 -13.36 8.35
N VAL A 147 7.56 -13.81 9.55
CA VAL A 147 7.59 -13.01 10.78
C VAL A 147 8.20 -13.83 11.89
N SER A 148 9.05 -13.20 12.70
CA SER A 148 9.55 -13.75 13.96
C SER A 148 9.69 -12.60 14.96
N ILE A 149 8.86 -12.59 16.00
CA ILE A 149 8.87 -11.53 17.01
C ILE A 149 8.93 -12.10 18.41
N LYS A 150 9.53 -11.32 19.31
CA LYS A 150 9.61 -11.65 20.73
C LYS A 150 8.39 -11.10 21.46
N ALA A 151 7.67 -11.97 22.16
CA ALA A 151 6.48 -11.63 22.94
C ALA A 151 6.69 -11.94 24.42
N ALA A 152 6.33 -11.02 25.31
CA ALA A 152 6.46 -11.22 26.75
C ALA A 152 5.44 -12.25 27.27
N VAL A 153 5.90 -13.10 28.19
CA VAL A 153 5.03 -13.98 28.97
C VAL A 153 4.40 -13.18 30.09
N ILE A 154 3.07 -13.23 30.16
CA ILE A 154 2.27 -12.60 31.20
C ILE A 154 1.63 -13.71 32.03
N PRO A 155 2.02 -13.89 33.30
CA PRO A 155 1.34 -14.80 34.21
C PRO A 155 -0.11 -14.35 34.42
N VAL A 156 -1.05 -15.29 34.50
CA VAL A 156 -2.46 -15.02 34.82
C VAL A 156 -2.89 -15.81 36.06
N ASP A 157 -3.69 -15.19 36.92
CA ASP A 157 -4.04 -15.78 38.23
C ASP A 157 -4.83 -17.08 38.10
N ASN A 158 -5.77 -17.12 37.15
CA ASN A 158 -6.64 -18.27 36.95
C ASN A 158 -6.06 -19.24 35.94
N VAL A 159 -6.11 -20.53 36.27
CA VAL A 159 -5.76 -21.61 35.34
C VAL A 159 -6.74 -21.60 34.16
N ARG A 160 -6.20 -21.44 32.95
CA ARG A 160 -6.93 -21.64 31.71
C ARG A 160 -6.90 -23.13 31.35
N GLU A 161 -8.02 -23.82 31.57
CA GLU A 161 -8.09 -25.27 31.32
C GLU A 161 -7.93 -25.66 29.84
N SER A 162 -8.44 -24.88 28.90
CA SER A 162 -8.29 -25.15 27.46
C SER A 162 -7.42 -24.10 26.79
N PHE A 163 -6.46 -24.52 25.96
CA PHE A 163 -5.74 -23.59 25.10
C PHE A 163 -6.76 -22.73 24.32
N THR A 164 -6.58 -21.42 24.38
CA THR A 164 -7.55 -20.45 23.89
C THR A 164 -6.83 -19.34 23.14
N VAL A 165 -7.31 -19.04 21.93
CA VAL A 165 -6.91 -17.87 21.16
C VAL A 165 -8.02 -16.83 21.23
N GLY A 166 -7.68 -15.60 21.57
CA GLY A 166 -8.59 -14.48 21.68
C GLY A 166 -8.02 -13.21 21.06
N PHE A 167 -8.83 -12.15 21.03
CA PHE A 167 -8.40 -10.84 20.55
C PHE A 167 -8.75 -9.76 21.57
N GLN A 168 -7.84 -8.81 21.74
CA GLN A 168 -8.05 -7.60 22.53
C GLN A 168 -7.75 -6.38 21.66
N LYS A 169 -8.77 -5.55 21.40
CA LYS A 169 -8.60 -4.25 20.73
C LYS A 169 -7.76 -3.34 21.62
N GLU A 170 -6.72 -2.73 21.05
CA GLU A 170 -5.93 -1.68 21.70
C GLU A 170 -6.33 -0.30 21.16
N THR A 171 -6.35 -0.16 19.83
CA THR A 171 -6.86 1.03 19.12
C THR A 171 -7.74 0.59 17.94
N GLU A 172 -8.23 1.52 17.11
CA GLU A 172 -8.99 1.16 15.90
C GLU A 172 -8.19 0.27 14.95
N ASP A 173 -6.89 0.55 14.83
CA ASP A 173 -5.98 -0.13 13.91
C ASP A 173 -5.05 -1.13 14.60
N ARG A 174 -5.01 -1.18 15.93
CA ARG A 174 -4.14 -2.11 16.66
C ARG A 174 -4.94 -3.11 17.47
N VAL A 175 -4.62 -4.38 17.27
CA VAL A 175 -5.23 -5.51 17.99
C VAL A 175 -4.15 -6.47 18.48
N TRP A 176 -4.33 -6.96 19.70
CA TRP A 176 -3.55 -8.07 20.24
C TRP A 176 -4.28 -9.38 19.97
N MET A 177 -3.64 -10.30 19.25
CA MET A 177 -4.02 -11.72 19.30
C MET A 177 -3.39 -12.34 20.55
N LEU A 178 -4.20 -12.92 21.41
CA LEU A 178 -3.79 -13.46 22.70
C LEU A 178 -3.83 -14.98 22.67
N PHE A 179 -2.76 -15.62 23.13
CA PHE A 179 -2.68 -17.04 23.39
C PHE A 179 -2.70 -17.27 24.90
N GLU A 180 -3.62 -18.10 25.39
CA GLU A 180 -3.70 -18.47 26.81
C GLU A 180 -3.83 -19.97 27.01
N TRP A 181 -3.02 -20.54 27.89
CA TRP A 181 -3.18 -21.89 28.42
C TRP A 181 -2.48 -22.00 29.76
N ASP A 182 -3.08 -22.75 30.70
CA ASP A 182 -2.63 -22.75 32.09
C ASP A 182 -2.61 -21.32 32.67
N GLN A 183 -1.60 -20.95 33.43
CA GLN A 183 -1.39 -19.60 33.96
C GLN A 183 -0.51 -18.73 33.04
N THR A 184 -0.41 -19.05 31.75
CA THR A 184 0.43 -18.34 30.79
C THR A 184 -0.40 -17.63 29.74
N ARG A 185 -0.20 -16.32 29.59
CA ARG A 185 -0.69 -15.50 28.47
C ARG A 185 0.48 -14.96 27.66
N VAL A 186 0.34 -14.95 26.34
CA VAL A 186 1.27 -14.27 25.42
C VAL A 186 0.48 -13.50 24.37
N GLY A 187 0.93 -12.29 24.04
CA GLY A 187 0.28 -11.42 23.06
C GLY A 187 1.09 -11.25 21.78
N PHE A 188 0.39 -11.26 20.64
CA PHE A 188 0.92 -11.04 19.30
C PHE A 188 0.28 -9.76 18.72
N PRO A 189 1.03 -8.64 18.65
CA PRO A 189 0.50 -7.36 18.21
C PRO A 189 0.36 -7.31 16.69
N ILE A 190 -0.78 -6.82 16.22
CA ILE A 190 -1.11 -6.71 14.79
C ILE A 190 -1.60 -5.29 14.51
N ASN A 191 -0.93 -4.59 13.60
CA ASN A 191 -1.39 -3.33 13.03
C ASN A 191 -2.19 -3.61 11.75
N LEU A 192 -3.43 -3.16 11.71
CA LEU A 192 -4.38 -3.31 10.62
C LEU A 192 -4.28 -2.18 9.59
N ALA A 193 -3.56 -1.10 9.90
CA ALA A 193 -3.32 0.03 9.02
C ALA A 193 -1.80 0.19 8.78
N PRO A 194 -1.18 -0.69 7.97
CA PRO A 194 0.23 -0.56 7.63
C PRO A 194 0.47 0.77 6.87
N PRO A 195 1.66 1.40 7.01
CA PRO A 195 2.01 2.58 6.24
C PRO A 195 1.91 2.32 4.73
N THR A 196 1.18 3.18 4.02
CA THR A 196 1.12 3.15 2.56
C THR A 196 1.90 4.35 1.99
N PHE A 197 2.89 4.07 1.16
CA PHE A 197 3.55 5.12 0.37
C PHE A 197 2.75 5.40 -0.89
N ALA A 198 2.79 6.64 -1.38
CA ALA A 198 2.28 6.95 -2.71
C ALA A 198 2.99 6.05 -3.74
N GLY A 199 2.22 5.50 -4.69
CA GLY A 199 2.77 4.68 -5.76
C GLY A 199 3.63 5.48 -6.74
N SER A 200 3.93 4.90 -7.90
CA SER A 200 4.64 5.63 -8.97
C SER A 200 3.83 6.85 -9.42
N ASP A 201 4.39 8.04 -9.23
CA ASP A 201 3.79 9.28 -9.72
C ASP A 201 4.05 9.42 -11.22
N ALA A 202 2.99 9.56 -12.01
CA ALA A 202 3.08 9.75 -13.46
C ALA A 202 3.50 11.18 -13.83
N SER A 203 3.53 12.10 -12.88
CA SER A 203 3.86 13.51 -13.07
C SER A 203 4.61 14.08 -11.85
N PRO A 204 5.77 13.50 -11.50
CA PRO A 204 6.53 13.92 -10.33
C PRO A 204 6.87 15.41 -10.43
N MET A 205 6.91 16.08 -9.28
CA MET A 205 7.33 17.47 -9.20
C MET A 205 8.83 17.59 -9.51
N ASP A 206 9.19 18.56 -10.34
CA ASP A 206 10.57 18.95 -10.62
C ASP A 206 10.78 20.44 -10.35
N LEU A 207 12.04 20.84 -10.26
CA LEU A 207 12.45 22.20 -9.94
C LEU A 207 13.64 22.62 -10.80
N VAL A 208 13.52 23.79 -11.42
CA VAL A 208 14.66 24.50 -12.00
C VAL A 208 14.87 25.83 -11.29
N GLN A 209 16.12 26.22 -11.07
CA GLN A 209 16.45 27.46 -10.39
C GLN A 209 17.68 28.06 -11.03
N PHE A 210 17.67 29.37 -11.26
CA PHE A 210 18.79 30.11 -11.81
C PHE A 210 19.39 31.06 -10.77
N PRO A 211 20.73 31.11 -10.65
CA PRO A 211 21.71 30.17 -11.21
C PRO A 211 21.55 28.75 -10.65
N ASP A 212 21.98 27.71 -11.37
CA ASP A 212 21.70 26.31 -11.03
C ASP A 212 22.17 25.90 -9.62
N MET A 213 23.34 26.41 -9.20
CA MET A 213 23.92 26.13 -7.88
C MET A 213 23.37 27.02 -6.76
N SER A 214 22.52 28.00 -7.07
CA SER A 214 21.94 28.90 -6.08
C SER A 214 21.00 28.20 -5.08
N ARG A 215 20.53 26.99 -5.39
CA ARG A 215 19.78 26.13 -4.44
C ARG A 215 20.69 25.27 -3.55
N LEU A 216 21.98 25.17 -3.89
CA LEU A 216 22.98 24.33 -3.23
C LEU A 216 24.13 25.21 -2.69
N ARG A 217 23.82 26.39 -2.13
CA ARG A 217 24.83 27.38 -1.71
C ARG A 217 25.87 26.85 -0.73
N ASN A 218 25.51 25.86 0.10
CA ASN A 218 26.44 25.22 1.02
C ASN A 218 27.54 24.39 0.33
N PHE A 219 27.41 24.14 -0.98
CA PHE A 219 28.41 23.49 -1.83
C PHE A 219 29.11 24.47 -2.80
N VAL A 220 28.84 25.77 -2.70
CA VAL A 220 29.46 26.80 -3.55
C VAL A 220 30.66 27.38 -2.81
N GLU A 221 31.81 27.45 -3.48
CA GLU A 221 33.01 28.10 -2.93
C GLU A 221 32.74 29.58 -2.64
N GLU A 222 33.38 30.11 -1.59
CA GLU A 222 33.15 31.50 -1.12
C GLU A 222 33.28 32.54 -2.24
N LYS A 223 34.30 32.38 -3.10
CA LYS A 223 34.56 33.28 -4.24
C LYS A 223 33.42 33.33 -5.27
N ASP A 224 32.62 32.25 -5.36
CA ASP A 224 31.55 32.08 -6.35
C ASP A 224 30.15 32.30 -5.76
N LEU A 225 30.03 32.56 -4.44
CA LEU A 225 28.75 32.76 -3.77
C LEU A 225 27.94 33.92 -4.36
N ALA A 226 28.59 35.03 -4.68
CA ALA A 226 27.94 36.21 -5.24
C ALA A 226 27.35 35.92 -6.63
N ALA A 227 28.05 35.14 -7.45
CA ALA A 227 27.59 34.72 -8.77
C ALA A 227 26.43 33.70 -8.70
N ASN A 228 26.22 33.08 -7.54
CA ASN A 228 25.18 32.08 -7.29
C ASN A 228 24.09 32.58 -6.33
N GLU A 229 23.87 33.89 -6.27
CA GLU A 229 22.69 34.43 -5.60
C GLU A 229 21.41 34.00 -6.35
N PRO A 230 20.40 33.42 -5.67
CA PRO A 230 19.15 33.00 -6.30
C PRO A 230 18.46 34.16 -7.03
N GLN A 231 18.03 33.93 -8.27
CA GLN A 231 17.32 34.94 -9.07
C GLN A 231 15.90 34.51 -9.40
N VAL A 232 15.73 33.31 -9.97
CA VAL A 232 14.42 32.78 -10.35
C VAL A 232 14.37 31.28 -10.07
N ARG A 233 13.22 30.78 -9.60
CA ARG A 233 12.94 29.35 -9.46
C ARG A 233 11.61 29.01 -10.10
N VAL A 234 11.52 27.86 -10.75
CA VAL A 234 10.26 27.25 -11.20
C VAL A 234 10.10 25.88 -10.54
N VAL A 235 8.94 25.64 -9.95
CA VAL A 235 8.51 24.34 -9.43
C VAL A 235 7.31 23.90 -10.25
N TYR A 236 7.39 22.72 -10.88
CA TYR A 236 6.41 22.26 -11.85
C TYR A 236 6.29 20.74 -11.84
N SER A 237 5.09 20.21 -12.04
CA SER A 237 4.93 18.78 -12.29
C SER A 237 5.42 18.42 -13.68
N ARG A 238 6.16 17.33 -13.81
CA ARG A 238 6.75 16.80 -15.05
C ARG A 238 5.96 15.60 -15.58
N PRO A 239 4.81 15.80 -16.25
CA PRO A 239 4.08 14.71 -16.89
C PRO A 239 4.87 14.06 -18.03
N GLN A 240 4.67 12.75 -18.20
CA GLN A 240 5.25 11.96 -19.28
C GLN A 240 4.27 11.81 -20.46
N MET A 241 4.80 11.66 -21.68
CA MET A 241 3.99 11.43 -22.88
C MET A 241 3.28 10.07 -22.81
N LYS A 242 3.99 9.01 -22.41
CA LYS A 242 3.48 7.62 -22.37
C LYS A 242 2.85 7.22 -23.70
N GLY A 243 3.49 7.57 -24.82
CA GLY A 243 3.01 7.30 -26.17
C GLY A 243 1.88 8.19 -26.68
N ARG A 244 1.45 9.20 -25.92
CA ARG A 244 0.42 10.17 -26.35
C ARG A 244 1.05 11.31 -27.14
N LYS A 245 0.30 11.84 -28.12
CA LYS A 245 0.61 13.12 -28.76
C LYS A 245 0.15 14.27 -27.86
N ILE A 246 1.02 15.24 -27.63
CA ILE A 246 0.81 16.28 -26.62
C ILE A 246 0.09 17.46 -27.24
N PHE A 247 0.75 18.15 -28.17
CA PHE A 247 0.20 19.39 -28.73
C PHE A 247 -0.76 19.10 -29.88
N GLY A 248 -1.97 19.65 -29.80
CA GLY A 248 -3.05 19.45 -30.76
C GLY A 248 -3.95 18.24 -30.48
N GLU A 249 -3.60 17.37 -29.52
CA GLU A 249 -4.44 16.24 -29.10
C GLU A 249 -4.71 16.26 -27.58
N MET A 250 -3.70 15.98 -26.75
CA MET A 250 -3.88 16.03 -25.30
C MET A 250 -4.05 17.47 -24.78
N LEU A 251 -3.24 18.40 -25.29
CA LEU A 251 -3.41 19.84 -25.12
C LEU A 251 -3.98 20.39 -26.43
N LYS A 252 -5.27 20.72 -26.43
CA LYS A 252 -5.93 21.27 -27.61
C LYS A 252 -5.51 22.72 -27.81
N TYR A 253 -5.39 23.13 -29.07
CA TYR A 253 -5.10 24.53 -29.39
C TYR A 253 -6.26 25.45 -28.98
N GLY A 254 -5.92 26.63 -28.49
CA GLY A 254 -6.84 27.61 -27.91
C GLY A 254 -7.23 27.32 -26.46
N GLU A 255 -6.75 26.23 -25.86
CA GLU A 255 -7.01 25.92 -24.44
C GLU A 255 -5.87 26.41 -23.53
N MET A 256 -6.28 26.87 -22.34
CA MET A 256 -5.37 27.23 -21.27
C MET A 256 -4.74 25.98 -20.67
N TRP A 257 -3.45 26.02 -20.40
CA TRP A 257 -2.69 24.93 -19.80
C TRP A 257 -1.89 25.44 -18.61
N ARG A 258 -1.90 24.69 -17.51
CA ARG A 258 -1.14 25.00 -16.28
C ARG A 258 0.39 24.84 -16.40
N VAL A 259 0.90 24.66 -17.61
CA VAL A 259 2.31 24.41 -17.94
C VAL A 259 2.91 23.26 -17.11
N GLY A 260 2.10 22.22 -16.88
CA GLY A 260 2.38 21.11 -15.97
C GLY A 260 1.20 20.15 -15.86
N ALA A 261 1.19 19.34 -14.80
CA ALA A 261 0.07 18.51 -14.36
C ALA A 261 -0.23 18.81 -12.89
N ASN A 262 -1.33 18.29 -12.34
CA ASN A 262 -1.71 18.47 -10.93
C ASN A 262 -1.79 19.95 -10.49
N GLU A 263 -0.90 20.41 -9.62
CA GLU A 263 -0.84 21.78 -9.13
C GLU A 263 -0.42 22.80 -10.21
N THR A 264 -0.71 24.08 -9.97
CA THR A 264 -0.21 25.19 -10.80
C THR A 264 1.32 25.23 -10.78
N THR A 265 1.93 25.39 -11.95
CA THR A 265 3.36 25.69 -12.06
C THR A 265 3.69 27.00 -11.36
N GLU A 266 4.63 26.96 -10.43
CA GLU A 266 5.00 28.11 -9.63
C GLU A 266 6.33 28.70 -10.09
N VAL A 267 6.34 30.01 -10.34
CA VAL A 267 7.53 30.81 -10.58
C VAL A 267 7.78 31.70 -9.36
N THR A 268 8.93 31.53 -8.71
CA THR A 268 9.43 32.43 -7.67
C THR A 268 10.48 33.36 -8.27
N PHE A 269 10.23 34.67 -8.21
CA PHE A 269 11.26 35.68 -8.46
C PHE A 269 11.86 36.14 -7.12
N PHE A 270 13.17 35.99 -6.97
CA PHE A 270 13.89 36.41 -5.76
C PHE A 270 14.30 37.90 -5.81
N LYS A 271 14.19 38.52 -6.98
CA LYS A 271 14.39 39.94 -7.23
C LYS A 271 13.23 40.50 -8.04
N ASP A 272 13.13 41.82 -8.09
CA ASP A 272 12.24 42.48 -9.03
C ASP A 272 12.66 42.12 -10.46
N VAL A 273 11.69 41.91 -11.35
CA VAL A 273 11.91 41.51 -12.74
C VAL A 273 11.09 42.35 -13.70
N MET A 274 11.46 42.34 -14.97
CA MET A 274 10.61 42.79 -16.06
C MET A 274 10.27 41.61 -16.96
N VAL A 275 8.96 41.40 -17.18
CA VAL A 275 8.42 40.33 -18.02
C VAL A 275 7.36 40.94 -18.93
N GLY A 276 7.46 40.72 -20.25
CA GLY A 276 6.50 41.30 -21.21
C GLY A 276 6.41 42.83 -21.18
N GLY A 277 7.50 43.52 -20.84
CA GLY A 277 7.51 44.99 -20.66
C GLY A 277 6.86 45.50 -19.37
N LYS A 278 6.38 44.61 -18.49
CA LYS A 278 5.81 44.95 -17.18
C LYS A 278 6.79 44.65 -16.05
N GLU A 279 6.94 45.60 -15.12
CA GLU A 279 7.69 45.39 -13.88
C GLU A 279 6.89 44.55 -12.89
N LEU A 280 7.48 43.45 -12.43
CA LEU A 280 6.94 42.57 -11.40
C LEU A 280 7.85 42.62 -10.17
N LYS A 281 7.24 42.62 -8.99
CA LYS A 281 7.97 42.56 -7.74
C LYS A 281 8.48 41.15 -7.47
N ALA A 282 9.55 41.04 -6.68
CA ALA A 282 9.97 39.78 -6.10
C ALA A 282 8.76 39.11 -5.40
N GLY A 283 8.58 37.81 -5.63
CA GLY A 283 7.39 37.10 -5.16
C GLY A 283 7.13 35.80 -5.90
N ARG A 284 6.04 35.14 -5.52
CA ARG A 284 5.57 33.89 -6.12
C ARG A 284 4.40 34.18 -7.06
N TYR A 285 4.44 33.57 -8.23
CA TYR A 285 3.44 33.72 -9.29
C TYR A 285 3.12 32.33 -9.87
N GLY A 286 1.88 32.12 -10.28
CA GLY A 286 1.52 30.96 -11.08
C GLY A 286 1.84 31.20 -12.55
N LEU A 287 2.17 30.14 -13.29
CA LEU A 287 2.46 30.19 -14.73
C LEU A 287 1.52 29.28 -15.50
N PHE A 288 0.67 29.90 -16.30
CA PHE A 288 -0.17 29.24 -17.29
C PHE A 288 0.33 29.57 -18.71
N ALA A 289 -0.17 28.85 -19.70
CA ALA A 289 0.00 29.17 -21.10
C ALA A 289 -1.26 28.83 -21.90
N GLU A 290 -1.75 29.76 -22.70
CA GLU A 290 -2.68 29.41 -23.77
C GLU A 290 -1.89 28.84 -24.95
N VAL A 291 -2.17 27.59 -25.30
CA VAL A 291 -1.42 26.88 -26.33
C VAL A 291 -2.09 27.14 -27.68
N ASN A 292 -1.39 27.78 -28.61
CA ASN A 292 -1.88 28.03 -29.96
C ASN A 292 -0.97 27.37 -31.01
N GLU A 293 -1.46 27.27 -32.24
CA GLU A 293 -0.62 26.83 -33.36
C GLU A 293 0.48 27.89 -33.60
N GLY A 294 1.75 27.49 -33.49
CA GLY A 294 2.92 28.34 -33.73
C GLY A 294 3.32 29.29 -32.60
N ASN A 295 2.56 29.38 -31.50
CA ASN A 295 2.88 30.25 -30.37
C ASN A 295 2.19 29.81 -29.07
N TRP A 296 2.78 30.14 -27.92
CA TRP A 296 2.13 30.08 -26.61
C TRP A 296 1.98 31.49 -26.05
N GLU A 297 0.86 31.79 -25.42
CA GLU A 297 0.70 33.00 -24.61
C GLU A 297 0.89 32.64 -23.13
N PHE A 298 2.07 32.90 -22.59
CA PHE A 298 2.37 32.68 -21.17
C PHE A 298 1.61 33.69 -20.31
N VAL A 299 1.00 33.22 -19.24
CA VAL A 299 0.18 34.00 -18.31
C VAL A 299 0.75 33.85 -16.91
N LEU A 300 1.34 34.91 -16.37
CA LEU A 300 1.72 34.99 -14.97
C LEU A 300 0.55 35.54 -14.14
N HIS A 301 0.19 34.87 -13.05
CA HIS A 301 -0.94 35.23 -12.19
C HIS A 301 -0.62 35.06 -10.69
N LYS A 302 -1.49 35.58 -9.81
CA LYS A 302 -1.26 35.57 -8.34
C LYS A 302 -1.74 34.30 -7.62
N SER A 303 -2.58 33.49 -8.24
CA SER A 303 -3.21 32.30 -7.67
C SER A 303 -2.26 31.09 -7.67
N VAL A 304 -1.26 31.09 -6.78
CA VAL A 304 -0.19 30.08 -6.72
C VAL A 304 -0.60 28.73 -6.13
N GLN A 305 -1.62 28.70 -5.28
CA GLN A 305 -2.09 27.48 -4.59
C GLN A 305 -3.42 27.02 -5.18
N SER A 306 -3.40 26.56 -6.43
CA SER A 306 -4.59 26.08 -7.11
C SER A 306 -4.37 24.77 -7.86
N TRP A 307 -5.45 24.00 -8.01
CA TRP A 307 -5.48 22.81 -8.85
C TRP A 307 -6.00 23.16 -10.24
N GLY A 308 -5.08 23.35 -11.20
CA GLY A 308 -5.40 23.59 -12.61
C GLY A 308 -6.26 24.81 -12.91
N ASN A 309 -6.92 24.79 -14.08
CA ASN A 309 -7.66 25.93 -14.63
C ASN A 309 -8.96 26.27 -13.89
N ALA A 310 -9.48 25.35 -13.06
CA ALA A 310 -10.77 25.54 -12.40
C ALA A 310 -10.82 26.76 -11.47
N ASN A 311 -9.66 27.18 -10.95
CA ASN A 311 -9.52 28.33 -10.07
C ASN A 311 -8.84 29.53 -10.76
N PHE A 312 -8.75 29.52 -12.10
CA PHE A 312 -8.21 30.66 -12.84
C PHE A 312 -9.23 31.79 -12.86
N ASP A 313 -8.84 32.96 -12.35
CA ASP A 313 -9.57 34.22 -12.49
C ASP A 313 -8.71 35.20 -13.28
N GLU A 314 -9.26 35.77 -14.35
CA GLU A 314 -8.60 36.78 -15.18
C GLU A 314 -8.15 37.99 -14.35
N LYS A 315 -8.82 38.29 -13.23
CA LYS A 315 -8.43 39.36 -12.30
C LYS A 315 -7.08 39.13 -11.62
N ASP A 316 -6.65 37.88 -11.51
CA ASP A 316 -5.36 37.52 -10.92
C ASP A 316 -4.21 37.60 -11.91
N VAL A 317 -4.50 37.80 -13.21
CA VAL A 317 -3.49 37.91 -14.25
C VAL A 317 -2.64 39.16 -14.05
N VAL A 318 -1.33 38.94 -13.99
CA VAL A 318 -0.33 39.98 -13.80
C VAL A 318 0.24 40.40 -15.15
N VAL A 319 0.62 39.46 -16.01
CA VAL A 319 1.13 39.76 -17.35
C VAL A 319 0.88 38.58 -18.29
N LYS A 320 0.61 38.89 -19.56
CA LYS A 320 0.56 37.92 -20.66
C LYS A 320 1.71 38.19 -21.63
N VAL A 321 2.39 37.14 -22.07
CA VAL A 321 3.54 37.22 -22.97
C VAL A 321 3.39 36.20 -24.09
N LYS A 322 3.19 36.70 -25.31
CA LYS A 322 3.16 35.87 -26.51
C LYS A 322 4.58 35.47 -26.90
N ALA A 323 4.83 34.16 -27.00
CA ALA A 323 6.11 33.59 -27.37
C ALA A 323 5.93 32.63 -28.57
N PRO A 324 6.74 32.74 -29.63
CA PRO A 324 6.69 31.77 -30.73
C PRO A 324 7.13 30.39 -30.25
N THR A 325 6.51 29.34 -30.79
CA THR A 325 6.95 27.97 -30.56
C THR A 325 8.05 27.58 -31.55
N GLU A 326 8.96 26.73 -31.10
CA GLU A 326 10.05 26.16 -31.87
C GLU A 326 10.10 24.64 -31.69
N LYS A 327 10.80 23.94 -32.58
CA LYS A 327 11.05 22.49 -32.42
C LYS A 327 12.14 22.24 -31.40
N THR A 328 11.92 21.29 -30.50
CA THR A 328 12.98 20.79 -29.61
C THR A 328 14.08 20.09 -30.43
N PRO A 329 15.34 20.05 -29.94
CA PRO A 329 16.42 19.33 -30.62
C PRO A 329 16.17 17.81 -30.74
N GLU A 330 15.46 17.26 -29.76
CA GLU A 330 15.03 15.86 -29.69
C GLU A 330 13.62 15.79 -29.08
N THR A 331 12.93 14.66 -29.27
CA THR A 331 11.62 14.44 -28.64
C THR A 331 11.77 14.32 -27.13
N LEU A 332 11.12 15.20 -26.38
CA LEU A 332 11.12 15.20 -24.92
C LEU A 332 9.98 14.34 -24.38
N GLU A 333 10.28 13.14 -23.90
CA GLU A 333 9.29 12.22 -23.29
C GLU A 333 8.61 12.83 -22.06
N ALA A 334 9.29 13.71 -21.33
CA ALA A 334 8.74 14.38 -20.17
C ALA A 334 8.81 15.90 -20.33
N LEU A 335 7.78 16.59 -19.83
CA LEU A 335 7.79 18.06 -19.77
C LEU A 335 9.05 18.53 -19.05
N SER A 336 9.81 19.40 -19.71
CA SER A 336 11.09 19.86 -19.19
C SER A 336 11.15 21.37 -19.23
N MET A 337 11.70 21.95 -18.18
CA MET A 337 12.01 23.38 -18.11
C MET A 337 13.49 23.57 -17.85
N THR A 338 14.04 24.69 -18.29
CA THR A 338 15.41 25.12 -17.96
C THR A 338 15.56 26.63 -18.13
N PHE A 339 16.60 27.21 -17.55
CA PHE A 339 16.95 28.60 -17.78
C PHE A 339 18.13 28.71 -18.73
N VAL A 340 18.04 29.64 -19.68
CA VAL A 340 19.16 30.02 -20.56
C VAL A 340 19.54 31.46 -20.26
N ASP A 341 20.76 31.65 -19.76
CA ASP A 341 21.34 32.98 -19.55
C ASP A 341 21.69 33.65 -20.89
N LYS A 342 21.27 34.90 -21.05
CA LYS A 342 21.56 35.75 -22.21
C LYS A 342 22.49 36.92 -21.85
N GLY A 343 22.96 36.99 -20.60
CA GLY A 343 23.81 38.05 -20.08
C GLY A 343 23.02 39.30 -19.70
N ASN A 344 23.65 40.19 -18.93
CA ASN A 344 23.08 41.47 -18.49
C ASN A 344 21.70 41.32 -17.81
N GLY A 345 21.52 40.26 -17.01
CA GLY A 345 20.27 39.97 -16.30
C GLY A 345 19.15 39.40 -17.17
N GLN A 346 19.37 39.20 -18.47
CA GLN A 346 18.38 38.60 -19.37
C GLN A 346 18.43 37.08 -19.28
N LEU A 347 17.31 36.48 -18.91
CA LEU A 347 17.12 35.04 -18.80
C LEU A 347 15.94 34.60 -19.65
N HIS A 348 16.06 33.44 -20.30
CA HIS A 348 14.91 32.78 -20.91
C HIS A 348 14.54 31.57 -20.08
N LEU A 349 13.33 31.52 -19.54
CA LEU A 349 12.73 30.27 -19.11
C LEU A 349 12.30 29.51 -20.38
N VAL A 350 12.97 28.40 -20.66
CA VAL A 350 12.63 27.51 -21.77
C VAL A 350 11.72 26.43 -21.23
N VAL A 351 10.58 26.23 -21.87
CA VAL A 351 9.62 25.17 -21.55
C VAL A 351 9.45 24.31 -22.79
N GLY A 352 9.66 23.00 -22.68
CA GLY A 352 9.57 22.06 -23.80
C GLY A 352 8.94 20.73 -23.43
N TRP A 353 8.14 20.18 -24.34
CA TRP A 353 7.55 18.85 -24.22
C TRP A 353 7.30 18.28 -25.62
N GLU A 354 7.35 16.95 -25.79
CA GLU A 354 7.27 16.33 -27.11
C GLU A 354 8.29 16.97 -28.08
N ASN A 355 7.81 17.57 -29.17
CA ASN A 355 8.62 18.16 -30.23
C ASN A 355 8.50 19.69 -30.24
N THR A 356 8.00 20.32 -29.17
CA THR A 356 7.66 21.74 -29.14
C THR A 356 8.21 22.40 -27.88
N MET A 357 8.82 23.56 -28.04
CA MET A 357 9.25 24.42 -26.94
C MET A 357 8.89 25.89 -27.19
N ALA A 358 8.78 26.66 -26.13
CA ALA A 358 8.70 28.13 -26.18
C ALA A 358 9.57 28.74 -25.09
N ARG A 359 9.86 30.04 -25.22
CA ARG A 359 10.73 30.77 -24.29
C ARG A 359 10.00 31.97 -23.73
N LEU A 360 10.01 32.09 -22.41
CA LEU A 360 9.55 33.28 -21.69
C LEU A 360 10.77 34.15 -21.33
N PRO A 361 10.94 35.32 -21.96
CA PRO A 361 12.00 36.26 -21.60
C PRO A 361 11.71 36.93 -20.26
N ILE A 362 12.72 36.98 -19.39
CA ILE A 362 12.69 37.57 -18.06
C ILE A 362 13.95 38.43 -17.93
N LEU A 363 13.80 39.70 -17.54
CA LEU A 363 14.92 40.57 -17.19
C LEU A 363 14.97 40.74 -15.68
N VAL A 364 16.01 40.21 -15.05
CA VAL A 364 16.26 40.36 -13.60
C VAL A 364 16.94 41.69 -13.34
N LYS A 365 16.45 42.43 -12.35
CA LYS A 365 16.98 43.76 -11.97
C LYS A 365 18.14 43.70 -10.97
#